data_AF-A0AA39YSF5-F1
#
_entry.id   AF-A0AA39YSF5-F1
#
_cell.length_a   1.000
_cell.length_b   1.000
_cell.length_c   1.000
_cell.angle_alpha   90.00
_cell.angle_beta   90.00
_cell.angle_gamma   90.00
#
_symmetry.space_group_name_H-M   'P 1'
#
loop_
_entity.id
_entity.type
_entity.pdbx_description
1 polymer ?
#
loop_
_entity_poly.entity_id
_entity_poly.type
_entity_poly.pdbx_seq_one_letter_code
_entity_poly.pdbx_strand_id
1 'polypeptide(L)'
;MSASSPLLSSGSNNSAKPKTIRAPSPLAKTLVNIVGITRAAFGVGCLLAPSYALQIVGITSALSPEASVVTRMFGVREIIVGEALLLAERSAAAKRGTDAQEAGHEEVKRSIWLNVATDSLDIAALGFAFAQGILDNMTFGRLTLTAVLYAGMGLEAALLYK
;
A
#
# COMPACT_ATOMS: atom_id res chain seq x y z
N MET A 1 20.92 30.44 53.59
CA MET A 1 20.88 29.90 52.22
C MET A 1 19.71 28.90 52.18
N SER A 2 18.49 29.41 52.14
CA SER A 2 17.64 29.63 50.95
C SER A 2 17.15 28.34 50.29
N ALA A 3 16.01 27.90 50.83
CA ALA A 3 14.89 27.15 50.27
C ALA A 3 15.09 26.12 49.13
N SER A 4 14.70 24.91 49.48
CA SER A 4 14.16 23.84 48.64
C SER A 4 13.02 24.27 47.72
N SER A 5 12.93 23.66 46.53
CA SER A 5 11.65 23.28 45.91
C SER A 5 11.87 22.12 44.93
N PRO A 6 11.27 20.93 45.17
CA PRO A 6 11.18 19.88 44.17
C PRO A 6 10.06 20.25 43.19
N LEU A 7 10.39 20.39 41.92
CA LEU A 7 9.42 20.68 40.86
C LEU A 7 8.67 19.39 40.51
N LEU A 8 7.56 19.17 41.22
CA LEU A 8 6.46 18.33 40.78
C LEU A 8 5.91 18.88 39.45
N SER A 9 6.08 18.13 38.36
CA SER A 9 5.08 18.16 37.28
C SER A 9 4.06 17.06 37.58
N SER A 10 3.20 17.37 38.55
CA SER A 10 1.90 16.73 38.69
C SER A 10 0.97 17.35 37.66
N GLY A 11 0.33 16.52 36.84
CA GLY A 11 -0.85 16.95 36.09
C GLY A 11 -0.83 16.63 34.61
N SER A 12 -1.09 15.36 34.27
CA SER A 12 -2.18 15.06 33.33
C SER A 12 -2.51 13.58 33.44
N ASN A 13 -3.20 13.19 34.51
CA ASN A 13 -4.00 11.96 34.51
C ASN A 13 -5.24 12.23 33.65
N ASN A 14 -5.05 12.54 32.37
CA ASN A 14 -6.09 12.31 31.38
C ASN A 14 -6.20 10.79 31.26
N SER A 15 -7.02 10.22 32.14
CA SER A 15 -7.56 8.87 32.02
C SER A 15 -8.39 8.84 30.75
N ALA A 16 -7.70 8.83 29.60
CA ALA A 16 -8.29 8.66 28.30
C ALA A 16 -9.00 7.32 28.38
N LYS A 17 -10.34 7.36 28.28
CA LYS A 17 -11.13 6.13 28.23
C LYS A 17 -10.47 5.21 27.20
N PRO A 18 -10.21 3.94 27.56
CA PRO A 18 -9.54 3.02 26.65
C PRO A 18 -10.29 3.01 25.33
N LYS A 19 -9.60 3.43 24.27
CA LYS A 19 -10.17 3.49 22.93
C LYS A 19 -10.43 2.05 22.52
N THR A 20 -11.68 1.61 22.53
CA THR A 20 -12.04 0.26 22.07
C THR A 20 -11.70 0.17 20.59
N ILE A 21 -10.59 -0.50 20.29
CA ILE A 21 -10.16 -0.78 18.92
C ILE A 21 -11.13 -1.81 18.37
N ARG A 22 -11.94 -1.39 17.40
CA ARG A 22 -12.82 -2.30 16.69
C ARG A 22 -11.95 -3.21 15.84
N ALA A 23 -12.17 -4.52 15.94
CA ALA A 23 -11.50 -5.45 15.05
C ALA A 23 -11.87 -5.11 13.58
N PRO A 24 -10.90 -5.14 12.65
CA PRO A 24 -11.18 -4.89 11.24
C PRO A 24 -12.16 -5.93 10.70
N SER A 25 -13.02 -5.49 9.77
CA SER A 25 -14.03 -6.39 9.18
C SER A 25 -13.36 -7.55 8.44
N PRO A 26 -14.00 -8.73 8.35
CA PRO A 26 -13.47 -9.84 7.56
C PRO A 26 -13.19 -9.46 6.11
N LEU A 27 -14.06 -8.61 5.53
CA LEU A 27 -13.89 -8.09 4.18
C LEU A 27 -12.61 -7.25 4.05
N ALA A 28 -12.32 -6.38 5.02
CA ALA A 28 -11.12 -5.55 5.00
C ALA A 28 -9.84 -6.40 5.00
N LYS A 29 -9.80 -7.46 5.83
CA LYS A 29 -8.67 -8.41 5.85
C LYS A 29 -8.51 -9.14 4.51
N THR A 30 -9.62 -9.61 3.94
CA THR A 30 -9.60 -10.27 2.63
C THR A 30 -9.09 -9.34 1.54
N LEU A 31 -9.53 -8.07 1.52
CA LEU A 31 -9.06 -7.07 0.55
C LEU A 31 -7.56 -6.79 0.72
N VAL A 32 -7.07 -6.57 1.94
CA VAL A 32 -5.63 -6.35 2.21
C VAL A 32 -4.80 -7.55 1.74
N ASN A 33 -5.26 -8.77 2.02
CA ASN A 33 -4.55 -9.98 1.60
C ASN A 33 -4.56 -10.16 0.08
N ILE A 34 -5.71 -9.97 -0.58
CA ILE A 34 -5.80 -10.06 -2.04
C ILE A 34 -4.89 -9.04 -2.68
N VAL A 35 -4.98 -7.76 -2.29
CA VAL A 35 -4.13 -6.69 -2.82
C VAL A 35 -2.65 -7.00 -2.57
N GLY A 36 -2.29 -7.41 -1.36
CA GLY A 36 -0.90 -7.75 -1.03
C GLY A 36 -0.34 -8.89 -1.90
N ILE A 37 -1.10 -9.98 -2.04
CA ILE A 37 -0.71 -11.15 -2.85
C ILE A 37 -0.61 -10.79 -4.33
N THR A 38 -1.63 -10.12 -4.89
CA THR A 38 -1.65 -9.84 -6.33
C THR A 38 -0.55 -8.86 -6.71
N ARG A 39 -0.25 -7.86 -5.86
CA ARG A 39 0.90 -6.96 -6.07
C ARG A 39 2.23 -7.70 -6.02
N ALA A 40 2.45 -8.52 -5.00
CA ALA A 40 3.69 -9.29 -4.90
C ALA A 40 3.86 -10.23 -6.11
N ALA A 41 2.80 -10.95 -6.50
CA ALA A 41 2.82 -11.85 -7.66
C ALA A 41 3.06 -11.09 -8.97
N PHE A 42 2.37 -9.96 -9.19
CA PHE A 42 2.57 -9.13 -10.37
C PHE A 42 3.99 -8.54 -10.41
N GLY A 43 4.51 -8.11 -9.27
CA GLY A 43 5.86 -7.60 -9.13
C GLY A 43 6.93 -8.65 -9.45
N VAL A 44 6.75 -9.89 -8.99
CA VAL A 44 7.61 -11.03 -9.37
C VAL A 44 7.54 -11.28 -10.89
N GLY A 45 6.34 -11.22 -11.48
CA GLY A 45 6.17 -11.30 -12.93
C GLY A 45 6.95 -10.21 -13.67
N CYS A 46 6.83 -8.96 -13.25
CA CYS A 46 7.56 -7.82 -13.82
C CYS A 46 9.09 -7.95 -13.65
N LEU A 47 9.55 -8.57 -12.57
CA LEU A 47 10.97 -8.78 -12.30
C LEU A 47 11.58 -9.87 -13.18
N LEU A 48 10.91 -11.02 -13.28
CA LEU A 48 11.43 -12.21 -13.97
C LEU A 48 11.12 -12.21 -15.47
N ALA A 49 9.92 -11.77 -15.84
CA ALA A 49 9.37 -11.88 -17.18
C ALA A 49 8.57 -10.61 -17.55
N PRO A 50 9.22 -9.43 -17.62
CA PRO A 50 8.54 -8.14 -17.80
C PRO A 50 7.62 -8.11 -19.02
N SER A 51 8.01 -8.72 -20.13
CA SER A 51 7.18 -8.78 -21.35
C SER A 51 5.90 -9.59 -21.15
N TYR A 52 5.96 -10.71 -20.44
CA TYR A 52 4.77 -11.50 -20.14
C TYR A 52 3.87 -10.82 -19.12
N ALA A 53 4.44 -10.18 -18.10
CA ALA A 53 3.66 -9.43 -17.12
C ALA A 53 2.87 -8.28 -17.77
N LEU A 54 3.49 -7.55 -18.71
CA LEU A 54 2.82 -6.50 -19.44
C LEU A 54 1.77 -7.02 -20.43
N GLN A 55 1.94 -8.22 -21.01
CA GLN A 55 0.92 -8.84 -21.84
C GLN A 55 -0.37 -9.16 -21.07
N ILE A 56 -0.28 -9.48 -19.77
CA ILE A 56 -1.46 -9.71 -18.92
C ILE A 56 -2.34 -8.46 -18.83
N VAL A 57 -1.73 -7.26 -18.83
CA VAL A 57 -2.45 -5.98 -18.85
C VAL A 57 -2.72 -5.49 -20.28
N GLY A 58 -2.53 -6.35 -21.28
CA GLY A 58 -2.84 -6.10 -22.68
C GLY A 58 -1.80 -5.28 -23.44
N ILE A 59 -0.58 -5.14 -22.94
CA ILE A 59 0.53 -4.53 -23.68
C ILE A 59 1.26 -5.64 -24.43
N THR A 60 1.01 -5.72 -25.73
CA THR A 60 1.50 -6.79 -26.59
C THR A 60 2.73 -6.41 -27.40
N SER A 61 3.12 -5.14 -27.39
CA SER A 61 4.34 -4.66 -28.04
C SER A 61 5.59 -5.19 -27.32
N ALA A 62 6.61 -5.53 -28.12
CA ALA A 62 7.90 -5.89 -27.59
C ALA A 62 8.47 -4.70 -26.79
N LEU A 63 8.89 -4.96 -25.55
CA LEU A 63 9.55 -3.95 -24.72
C LEU A 63 10.91 -3.61 -25.30
N SER A 64 11.23 -2.33 -25.39
CA SER A 64 12.61 -1.91 -25.56
C SER A 64 13.46 -2.35 -24.35
N PRO A 65 14.78 -2.52 -24.50
CA PRO A 65 15.67 -2.84 -23.38
C PRO A 65 15.54 -1.86 -22.21
N GLU A 66 15.40 -0.57 -22.49
CA GLU A 66 15.26 0.50 -21.49
C GLU A 66 13.95 0.36 -20.72
N ALA A 67 12.84 0.15 -21.43
CA ALA A 67 11.54 -0.08 -20.82
C ALA A 67 11.53 -1.36 -19.97
N SER A 68 12.27 -2.39 -20.38
CA SER A 68 12.45 -3.62 -19.61
C SER A 68 13.15 -3.40 -18.26
N VAL A 69 14.10 -2.47 -18.17
CA VAL A 69 14.75 -2.10 -16.89
C VAL A 69 13.74 -1.38 -15.98
N VAL A 70 12.99 -0.42 -16.52
CA VAL A 70 11.96 0.32 -15.78
C VAL A 70 10.87 -0.63 -15.25
N THR A 71 10.40 -1.58 -16.07
CA THR A 71 9.40 -2.58 -15.64
C THR A 71 9.92 -3.45 -14.49
N ARG A 72 11.20 -3.82 -14.47
CA ARG A 72 11.79 -4.58 -13.35
C ARG A 72 11.86 -3.74 -12.08
N MET A 73 12.22 -2.47 -12.17
CA MET A 73 12.21 -1.56 -11.01
C MET A 73 10.80 -1.38 -10.44
N PHE A 74 9.81 -1.23 -11.32
CA PHE A 74 8.39 -1.27 -10.93
C PHE A 74 8.05 -2.59 -10.23
N GLY A 75 8.51 -3.73 -10.76
CA GLY A 75 8.31 -5.04 -10.14
C GLY A 75 8.86 -5.16 -8.72
N VAL A 76 10.08 -4.67 -8.47
CA VAL A 76 10.65 -4.63 -7.12
C VAL A 76 9.79 -3.81 -6.17
N ARG A 77 9.30 -2.65 -6.62
CA ARG A 77 8.41 -1.80 -5.82
C ARG A 77 7.11 -2.51 -5.46
N GLU A 78 6.49 -3.18 -6.44
CA GLU A 78 5.26 -3.96 -6.23
C GLU A 78 5.44 -5.10 -5.22
N ILE A 79 6.59 -5.78 -5.25
CA ILE A 79 6.95 -6.80 -4.25
C ILE A 79 7.03 -6.17 -2.86
N ILE A 80 7.76 -5.05 -2.71
CA ILE A 80 7.95 -4.40 -1.41
C ILE A 80 6.60 -3.93 -0.83
N VAL A 81 5.76 -3.28 -1.64
CA VAL A 81 4.44 -2.79 -1.20
C VAL A 81 3.51 -3.96 -0.87
N GLY A 82 3.49 -5.01 -1.70
CA GLY A 82 2.70 -6.21 -1.46
C GLY A 82 3.09 -6.93 -0.17
N GLU A 83 4.39 -7.15 0.03
CA GLU A 83 4.93 -7.77 1.25
C GLU A 83 4.67 -6.89 2.49
N ALA A 84 4.82 -5.57 2.39
CA ALA A 84 4.53 -4.66 3.50
C ALA A 84 3.06 -4.72 3.95
N LEU A 85 2.11 -4.91 3.02
CA LEU A 85 0.70 -5.14 3.35
C LEU A 85 0.48 -6.47 4.07
N LEU A 86 1.07 -7.55 3.55
CA LEU A 86 0.93 -8.90 4.13
C LEU A 86 1.60 -9.01 5.50
N LEU A 87 2.79 -8.41 5.67
CA LEU A 87 3.50 -8.39 6.93
C LEU A 87 2.78 -7.56 7.99
N ALA A 88 2.21 -6.41 7.60
CA ALA A 88 1.42 -5.61 8.53
C ALA A 88 0.19 -6.38 9.03
N GLU A 89 -0.53 -7.09 8.14
CA GLU A 89 -1.70 -7.90 8.53
C GLU A 89 -1.32 -9.03 9.49
N ARG A 90 -0.27 -9.80 9.15
CA ARG A 90 0.23 -10.89 9.99
C ARG A 90 0.72 -10.39 11.34
N SER A 91 1.42 -9.25 11.36
CA SER A 91 1.91 -8.63 12.59
C SER A 91 0.76 -8.13 13.46
N ALA A 92 -0.29 -7.58 12.86
CA ALA A 92 -1.51 -7.19 13.58
C ALA A 92 -2.25 -8.41 14.14
N ALA A 93 -2.27 -9.54 13.43
CA ALA A 93 -2.91 -10.78 13.88
C ALA A 93 -2.14 -11.50 15.01
N ALA A 94 -0.80 -11.38 15.05
CA ALA A 94 0.05 -12.06 16.03
C ALA A 94 0.11 -11.35 17.39
N LYS A 95 -0.09 -10.03 17.43
CA LYS A 95 0.02 -9.23 18.65
C LYS A 95 -1.18 -9.47 19.58
N ARG A 96 -0.90 -9.74 20.86
CA ARG A 96 -1.90 -9.88 21.94
C ARG A 96 -1.79 -8.72 22.91
N GLY A 97 -2.93 -8.23 23.40
CA GLY A 97 -3.01 -7.06 24.28
C GLY A 97 -3.40 -5.79 23.51
N THR A 98 -4.05 -4.85 24.20
CA THR A 98 -4.65 -3.65 23.61
C THR A 98 -3.63 -2.78 22.87
N ASP A 99 -2.48 -2.53 23.49
CA ASP A 99 -1.47 -1.60 22.98
C ASP A 99 -0.74 -2.19 21.76
N ALA A 100 -0.47 -3.49 21.81
CA ALA A 100 0.15 -4.21 20.71
C ALA A 100 -0.82 -4.33 19.51
N GLN A 101 -2.12 -4.52 19.77
CA GLN A 101 -3.15 -4.54 18.74
C GLN A 101 -3.32 -3.15 18.09
N GLU A 102 -3.21 -2.06 18.86
CA GLU A 102 -3.21 -0.70 18.32
C GLU A 102 -2.03 -0.45 17.38
N ALA A 103 -0.83 -0.81 17.82
CA ALA A 103 0.37 -0.66 17.01
C ALA A 103 0.27 -1.46 15.69
N GLY A 104 -0.27 -2.68 15.74
CA GLY A 104 -0.52 -3.47 14.52
C GLY A 104 -1.56 -2.84 13.60
N HIS A 105 -2.62 -2.25 14.16
CA HIS A 105 -3.65 -1.58 13.38
C HIS A 105 -3.13 -0.33 12.66
N GLU A 106 -2.33 0.48 13.36
CA GLU A 106 -1.66 1.65 12.78
C GLU A 106 -0.65 1.27 11.69
N GLU A 107 0.05 0.16 11.86
CA GLU A 107 0.97 -0.38 10.85
C GLU A 107 0.22 -0.78 9.57
N VAL A 108 -0.91 -1.49 9.68
CA VAL A 108 -1.75 -1.82 8.52
C VAL A 108 -2.29 -0.56 7.84
N LYS A 109 -2.77 0.42 8.62
CA LYS A 109 -3.22 1.71 8.07
C LYS A 109 -2.12 2.40 7.27
N ARG A 110 -0.89 2.42 7.79
CA ARG A 110 0.27 3.01 7.09
C ARG A 110 0.57 2.27 5.79
N SER A 111 0.56 0.95 5.79
CA SER A 111 0.79 0.15 4.57
C SER A 111 -0.29 0.38 3.52
N ILE A 112 -1.56 0.50 3.91
CA ILE A 112 -2.66 0.82 2.99
C ILE A 112 -2.48 2.23 2.39
N TRP A 113 -2.15 3.23 3.21
CA TRP A 113 -1.90 4.58 2.70
C TRP A 113 -0.68 4.66 1.78
N LEU A 114 0.38 3.92 2.09
CA LEU A 114 1.54 3.80 1.21
C LEU A 114 1.15 3.21 -0.15
N ASN A 115 0.29 2.18 -0.16
CA ASN A 115 -0.24 1.61 -1.38
C ASN A 115 -1.02 2.66 -2.21
N VAL A 116 -1.97 3.36 -1.59
CA VAL A 116 -2.78 4.40 -2.27
C VAL A 116 -1.90 5.53 -2.82
N ALA A 117 -0.92 5.99 -2.06
CA ALA A 117 0.02 7.02 -2.51
C ALA A 117 0.83 6.55 -3.72
N THR A 118 1.28 5.30 -3.69
CA THR A 118 2.04 4.69 -4.79
C THR A 118 1.20 4.58 -6.07
N ASP A 119 -0.04 4.08 -5.97
CA ASP A 119 -0.96 3.99 -7.12
C ASP A 119 -1.29 5.37 -7.71
N SER A 120 -1.41 6.39 -6.85
CA SER A 120 -1.66 7.76 -7.28
C SER A 120 -0.49 8.31 -8.12
N LEU A 121 0.75 8.02 -7.71
CA LEU A 121 1.95 8.39 -8.47
C LEU A 121 2.03 7.67 -9.81
N ASP A 122 1.61 6.40 -9.88
CA ASP A 122 1.56 5.66 -11.14
C ASP A 122 0.55 6.26 -12.10
N ILE A 123 -0.66 6.60 -11.64
CA ILE A 123 -1.68 7.24 -12.47
C ILE A 123 -1.16 8.58 -13.00
N ALA A 124 -0.49 9.38 -12.15
CA ALA A 124 0.12 10.63 -12.57
C ALA A 124 1.22 10.43 -13.62
N ALA A 125 2.10 9.43 -13.43
CA ALA A 125 3.15 9.08 -14.37
C ALA A 125 2.59 8.60 -15.72
N LEU A 126 1.54 7.78 -15.69
CA LEU A 126 0.81 7.33 -16.89
C LEU A 126 0.18 8.52 -17.63
N GLY A 127 -0.46 9.44 -16.90
CA GLY A 127 -1.03 10.66 -17.47
C GLY A 127 0.01 11.55 -18.13
N PHE A 128 1.18 11.70 -17.50
CA PHE A 128 2.31 12.43 -18.08
C PHE A 128 2.84 11.78 -19.36
N ALA A 129 3.05 10.45 -19.36
CA ALA A 129 3.49 9.72 -20.55
C ALA A 129 2.47 9.79 -21.70
N PHE A 130 1.18 9.73 -21.37
CA PHE A 130 0.10 9.93 -22.35
C PHE A 130 0.12 11.35 -22.93
N ALA A 131 0.28 12.39 -22.10
CA ALA A 131 0.35 13.77 -22.55
C ALA A 131 1.55 14.05 -23.49
N GLN A 132 2.64 13.27 -23.35
CA GLN A 132 3.80 13.33 -24.24
C GLN A 132 3.63 12.55 -25.56
N GLY A 133 2.51 11.83 -25.74
CA GLY A 133 2.28 10.97 -26.90
C GLY A 133 3.10 9.68 -26.89
N ILE A 134 3.68 9.30 -25.74
CA ILE A 134 4.43 8.04 -25.59
C ILE A 134 3.47 6.85 -25.57
N LEU A 135 2.29 7.02 -24.97
CA LEU A 135 1.26 5.99 -24.85
C LEU A 135 0.12 6.25 -25.83
N ASP A 136 -0.34 5.19 -26.51
CA ASP A 136 -1.59 5.24 -27.26
C ASP A 136 -2.81 5.23 -26.32
N ASN A 137 -3.97 5.63 -26.84
CA ASN A 137 -5.23 5.72 -26.09
C ASN A 137 -5.64 4.39 -25.44
N MET A 138 -5.41 3.26 -26.12
CA MET A 138 -5.84 1.94 -25.65
C MET A 138 -4.94 1.47 -24.51
N THR A 139 -3.62 1.64 -24.65
CA THR A 139 -2.63 1.33 -23.62
C THR A 139 -2.83 2.20 -22.38
N PHE A 140 -3.02 3.51 -22.55
CA PHE A 140 -3.33 4.41 -21.44
C PHE A 140 -4.62 4.01 -20.72
N GLY A 141 -5.68 3.68 -21.46
CA GLY A 141 -6.95 3.23 -20.89
C GLY A 141 -6.82 1.95 -20.05
N ARG A 142 -6.09 0.93 -20.55
CA ARG A 142 -5.88 -0.35 -19.84
C ARG A 142 -5.08 -0.18 -18.56
N LEU A 143 -3.99 0.58 -18.62
CA LEU A 143 -3.13 0.83 -17.46
C LEU A 143 -3.85 1.67 -16.40
N THR A 144 -4.55 2.72 -16.83
CA THR A 144 -5.33 3.58 -15.91
C THR A 144 -6.45 2.79 -15.23
N LEU A 145 -7.19 1.95 -15.97
CA LEU A 145 -8.23 1.10 -15.39
C LEU A 145 -7.66 0.18 -14.31
N THR A 146 -6.54 -0.47 -14.61
CA THR A 146 -5.87 -1.37 -13.66
C THR A 146 -5.43 -0.61 -12.41
N ALA A 147 -4.78 0.54 -12.57
CA ALA A 147 -4.33 1.36 -11.44
C ALA A 147 -5.50 1.87 -10.57
N VAL A 148 -6.60 2.30 -11.19
CA VAL A 148 -7.82 2.74 -10.49
C VAL A 148 -8.46 1.59 -9.70
N LEU A 149 -8.47 0.37 -10.23
CA LEU A 149 -8.98 -0.80 -9.50
C LEU A 149 -8.15 -1.08 -8.23
N TYR A 150 -6.82 -1.06 -8.34
CA TYR A 150 -5.94 -1.25 -7.17
C TYR A 150 -6.07 -0.13 -6.15
N ALA A 151 -6.08 1.13 -6.61
CA ALA A 151 -6.27 2.30 -5.75
C ALA A 151 -7.63 2.25 -5.04
N GLY A 152 -8.69 1.87 -5.75
CA GLY A 152 -10.05 1.72 -5.22
C GLY A 152 -10.13 0.62 -4.15
N MET A 153 -9.54 -0.56 -4.41
CA MET A 153 -9.47 -1.63 -3.40
C MET A 153 -8.68 -1.21 -2.16
N GLY A 154 -7.56 -0.49 -2.34
CA GLY A 154 -6.77 0.05 -1.23
C GLY A 154 -7.54 1.10 -0.42
N LEU A 155 -8.26 2.00 -1.09
CA LEU A 155 -9.09 3.00 -0.44
C LEU A 155 -10.26 2.38 0.34
N GLU A 156 -10.95 1.41 -0.25
CA GLU A 156 -12.04 0.69 0.41
C GLU A 156 -11.51 -0.08 1.64
N ALA A 157 -10.36 -0.74 1.52
CA ALA A 157 -9.68 -1.36 2.64
C ALA A 157 -9.37 -0.34 3.75
N ALA A 158 -8.90 0.86 3.40
CA ALA A 158 -8.62 1.94 4.37
C ALA A 158 -9.89 2.40 5.11
N LEU A 159 -11.01 2.52 4.39
CA LEU A 159 -12.29 2.94 4.94
C LEU A 159 -12.87 1.88 5.89
N LEU A 160 -12.68 0.59 5.58
CA LEU A 160 -13.13 -0.53 6.39
C LEU A 160 -12.20 -0.84 7.57
N TYR A 161 -10.96 -0.33 7.56
CA TYR A 161 -9.98 -0.43 8.65
C TYR A 161 -10.12 0.68 9.71
N LYS A 162 -11.26 1.38 9.81
CA LYS A 162 -11.42 2.52 10.73
C LYS A 162 -11.43 2.14 12.21
#